data_AF-A0A8J4DYS1-F1
#
_entry.id   AF-A0A8J4DYS1-F1
#
_cell.length_a   1.000
_cell.length_b   1.000
_cell.length_c   1.000
_cell.angle_alpha   90.00
_cell.angle_beta   90.00
_cell.angle_gamma   90.00
#
_symmetry.space_group_name_H-M   'P 1'
#
loop_
_entity.id
_entity.type
_entity.pdbx_description
1 polymer ?
#
loop_
_entity_poly.entity_id
_entity_poly.type
_entity_poly.pdbx_seq_one_letter_code
_entity_poly.pdbx_strand_id
1 'polypeptide(L)'
;MIRFVLVLCLALSSCSASSGDGWTVTVYYTAVASFHDGATERVTGCPRLECSSGTDDLGTYPSSFVRAVRDEGTGRIDAGRYLNWSVDVGFWLDSAPRDSAGGVLEPWRSAAADADVLGAGKQFTIASCGPADDVAAEVCDRLREARWIIRDEFTPGLGGDRHVDVYIGEETGPAFTESEWYTTLENARLTFS
;
A
#
# COMPACT_ATOMS: atom_id res chain seq x y z
N MET A 1 57.52 -35.43 4.11
CA MET A 1 56.22 -34.97 4.61
C MET A 1 55.80 -33.78 3.78
N ILE A 2 54.88 -33.96 2.82
CA ILE A 2 54.43 -32.91 1.90
C ILE A 2 53.15 -32.31 2.48
N ARG A 3 53.20 -31.04 2.88
CA ARG A 3 52.01 -30.27 3.33
C ARG A 3 51.33 -29.69 2.10
N PHE A 4 50.18 -30.26 1.73
CA PHE A 4 49.22 -29.61 0.85
C PHE A 4 48.56 -28.44 1.61
N VAL A 5 48.79 -27.21 1.15
CA VAL A 5 48.02 -26.04 1.57
C VAL A 5 46.84 -25.93 0.61
N LEU A 6 45.65 -26.27 1.10
CA LEU A 6 44.39 -26.08 0.37
C LEU A 6 44.01 -24.60 0.49
N VAL A 7 44.14 -23.84 -0.60
CA VAL A 7 43.61 -22.47 -0.70
C VAL A 7 42.11 -22.57 -1.00
N LEU A 8 41.28 -22.25 0.00
CA LEU A 8 39.84 -22.17 -0.15
C LEU A 8 39.49 -20.79 -0.74
N CYS A 9 39.26 -20.72 -2.05
CA CYS A 9 38.66 -19.55 -2.70
C CYS A 9 37.17 -19.48 -2.31
N LEU A 10 36.83 -18.58 -1.40
CA LEU A 10 35.45 -18.17 -1.14
C LEU A 10 34.99 -17.29 -2.32
N ALA A 11 34.18 -17.85 -3.21
CA ALA A 11 33.47 -17.09 -4.22
C ALA A 11 32.33 -16.31 -3.54
N LEU A 12 32.51 -15.00 -3.35
CA LEU A 12 31.43 -14.08 -2.99
C LEU A 12 30.47 -14.03 -4.18
N SER A 13 29.31 -14.69 -4.07
CA SER A 13 28.19 -14.43 -4.99
C SER A 13 27.68 -13.03 -4.69
N SER A 14 28.07 -12.06 -5.51
CA SER A 14 27.41 -10.75 -5.53
C SER A 14 25.96 -10.96 -5.92
N CYS A 15 25.05 -10.79 -4.96
CA CYS A 15 23.63 -10.62 -5.22
C CYS A 15 23.49 -9.25 -5.90
N SER A 16 23.54 -9.20 -7.23
CA SER A 16 23.29 -7.96 -7.96
C SER A 16 21.81 -7.63 -7.83
N ALA A 17 21.48 -6.67 -6.96
CA ALA A 17 20.13 -6.12 -6.89
C ALA A 17 19.76 -5.56 -8.29
N SER A 18 18.62 -5.97 -8.83
CA SER A 18 18.13 -5.42 -10.08
C SER A 18 17.47 -4.06 -9.82
N SER A 19 17.60 -3.13 -10.75
CA SER A 19 16.94 -1.82 -10.66
C SER A 19 16.14 -1.53 -11.91
N GLY A 20 15.05 -0.80 -11.75
CA GLY A 20 14.24 -0.32 -12.87
C GLY A 20 13.96 1.18 -12.72
N ASP A 21 14.15 1.92 -13.81
CA ASP A 21 13.74 3.32 -13.93
C ASP A 21 12.31 3.43 -14.49
N GLY A 22 11.75 4.64 -14.45
CA GLY A 22 10.48 4.97 -15.09
C GLY A 22 9.25 4.43 -14.37
N TRP A 23 9.34 4.26 -13.05
CA TRP A 23 8.21 3.82 -12.23
C TRP A 23 7.35 5.00 -11.79
N THR A 24 6.04 4.80 -11.82
CA THR A 24 5.08 5.61 -11.09
C THR A 24 4.87 4.97 -9.72
N VAL A 25 5.04 5.75 -8.66
CA VAL A 25 4.76 5.32 -7.29
C VAL A 25 3.67 6.23 -6.74
N THR A 26 2.50 5.67 -6.44
CA THR A 26 1.46 6.37 -5.69
C THR A 26 1.49 5.95 -4.24
N VAL A 27 0.72 6.65 -3.42
CA VAL A 27 0.50 6.33 -2.01
C VAL A 27 -0.98 6.06 -1.78
N TYR A 28 -1.27 5.06 -0.96
CA TYR A 28 -2.61 4.81 -0.44
C TYR A 28 -2.56 4.67 1.07
N TYR A 29 -3.69 4.95 1.70
CA TYR A 29 -3.76 5.12 3.15
C TYR A 29 -5.05 4.55 3.73
N THR A 30 -5.15 4.51 5.04
CA THR A 30 -6.38 4.20 5.74
C THR A 30 -7.06 5.49 6.16
N ALA A 31 -8.22 5.76 5.58
CA ALA A 31 -9.08 6.89 5.97
C ALA A 31 -9.45 6.81 7.45
N VAL A 32 -9.65 7.93 8.13
CA VAL A 32 -10.03 7.97 9.54
C VAL A 32 -11.33 8.72 9.68
N ALA A 33 -12.39 8.03 10.12
CA ALA A 33 -13.75 8.57 10.07
C ALA A 33 -13.91 9.94 10.77
N SER A 34 -13.13 10.24 11.81
CA SER A 34 -13.16 11.51 12.51
C SER A 34 -12.61 12.71 11.73
N PHE A 35 -11.93 12.50 10.61
CA PHE A 35 -11.42 13.58 9.73
C PHE A 35 -12.32 13.86 8.54
N HIS A 36 -13.44 13.16 8.45
CA HIS A 36 -14.40 13.24 7.36
C HIS A 36 -15.74 13.82 7.81
N ASP A 37 -16.49 14.39 6.87
CA ASP A 37 -17.72 15.11 7.11
C ASP A 37 -18.78 14.87 6.01
N GLY A 38 -19.81 15.70 6.00
CA GLY A 38 -20.91 15.62 5.05
C GLY A 38 -22.13 14.86 5.59
N ALA A 39 -23.09 14.61 4.69
CA ALA A 39 -24.28 13.85 5.01
C ALA A 39 -23.91 12.42 5.38
N THR A 40 -24.55 11.87 6.40
CA THR A 40 -24.31 10.48 6.77
C THR A 40 -25.04 9.52 5.84
N GLU A 41 -24.38 8.43 5.46
CA GLU A 41 -24.98 7.35 4.69
C GLU A 41 -24.88 6.02 5.43
N ARG A 42 -25.91 5.18 5.25
CA ARG A 42 -25.95 3.83 5.81
C ARG A 42 -25.09 2.92 4.94
N VAL A 43 -24.16 2.21 5.56
CA VAL A 43 -23.31 1.23 4.88
C VAL A 43 -23.80 -0.17 5.19
N THR A 44 -24.03 -0.95 4.13
CA THR A 44 -24.34 -2.37 4.24
C THR A 44 -23.24 -3.21 3.65
N GLY A 45 -23.04 -4.41 4.19
CA GLY A 45 -22.01 -5.31 3.73
C GLY A 45 -21.92 -6.56 4.58
N CYS A 46 -20.72 -7.09 4.70
CA CYS A 46 -20.40 -8.29 5.43
C CYS A 46 -19.94 -7.97 6.86
N PRO A 47 -20.44 -8.64 7.91
CA PRO A 47 -20.00 -8.40 9.28
C PRO A 47 -18.55 -8.85 9.55
N ARG A 48 -17.97 -9.64 8.64
CA ARG A 48 -16.58 -10.14 8.63
C ARG A 48 -16.19 -10.50 7.21
N LEU A 49 -14.89 -10.66 6.94
CA LEU A 49 -14.34 -10.91 5.60
C LEU A 49 -14.92 -12.16 4.92
N GLU A 50 -15.27 -13.23 5.64
CA GLU A 50 -15.80 -14.47 5.03
C GLU A 50 -17.30 -14.34 4.67
N CYS A 51 -17.57 -13.47 3.70
CA CYS A 51 -18.88 -13.21 3.09
C CYS A 51 -18.65 -12.51 1.74
N SER A 52 -19.65 -12.49 0.86
CA SER A 52 -19.61 -11.72 -0.39
C SER A 52 -20.93 -10.97 -0.58
N SER A 53 -20.84 -9.69 -0.94
CA SER A 53 -22.01 -8.83 -1.21
C SER A 53 -23.08 -8.86 -0.10
N GLY A 54 -22.63 -8.83 1.17
CA GLY A 54 -23.51 -8.85 2.32
C GLY A 54 -24.47 -7.66 2.35
N THR A 55 -25.58 -7.81 3.07
CA THR A 55 -26.61 -6.77 3.22
C THR A 55 -26.84 -6.38 4.67
N ASP A 56 -25.97 -6.85 5.58
CA ASP A 56 -26.03 -6.52 6.99
C ASP A 56 -25.68 -5.05 7.22
N ASP A 57 -26.27 -4.45 8.24
CA ASP A 57 -25.98 -3.08 8.63
C ASP A 57 -24.59 -2.99 9.28
N LEU A 58 -23.67 -2.27 8.64
CA LEU A 58 -22.31 -2.06 9.14
C LEU A 58 -22.17 -0.70 9.85
N GLY A 59 -23.24 0.10 9.90
CA GLY A 59 -23.26 1.40 10.52
C GLY A 59 -23.62 2.54 9.56
N THR A 60 -23.49 3.76 10.07
CA THR A 60 -23.81 4.99 9.36
C THR A 60 -22.65 5.95 9.54
N TYR A 61 -22.10 6.43 8.42
CA TYR A 61 -20.84 7.19 8.41
C TYR A 61 -20.94 8.42 7.51
N PRO A 62 -20.09 9.45 7.69
CA PRO A 62 -20.04 10.58 6.77
C PRO A 62 -19.77 10.11 5.34
N SER A 63 -20.48 10.65 4.35
CA SER A 63 -20.36 10.19 2.96
C SER A 63 -18.95 10.38 2.38
N SER A 64 -18.21 11.40 2.84
CA SER A 64 -16.82 11.56 2.42
C SER A 64 -15.91 10.43 2.93
N PHE A 65 -16.18 9.90 4.13
CA PHE A 65 -15.46 8.75 4.67
C PHE A 65 -15.77 7.49 3.87
N VAL A 66 -17.05 7.23 3.57
CA VAL A 66 -17.42 6.03 2.82
C VAL A 66 -16.84 6.06 1.40
N ARG A 67 -16.81 7.24 0.76
CA ARG A 67 -16.09 7.41 -0.50
C ARG A 67 -14.59 7.12 -0.35
N ALA A 68 -13.92 7.70 0.64
CA ALA A 68 -12.50 7.42 0.87
C ALA A 68 -12.23 5.92 1.12
N VAL A 69 -13.10 5.21 1.85
CA VAL A 69 -12.96 3.76 2.03
C VAL A 69 -13.08 3.00 0.70
N ARG A 70 -13.92 3.46 -0.24
CA ARG A 70 -14.01 2.83 -1.57
C ARG A 70 -12.79 3.14 -2.44
N ASP A 71 -12.28 4.36 -2.34
CA ASP A 71 -11.15 4.81 -3.15
C ASP A 71 -9.84 4.15 -2.65
N GLU A 72 -9.64 4.09 -1.33
CA GLU A 72 -8.39 3.64 -0.68
C GLU A 72 -8.46 2.20 -0.15
N GLY A 73 -9.63 1.56 -0.20
CA GLY A 73 -9.87 0.19 0.24
C GLY A 73 -10.08 0.00 1.75
N THR A 74 -9.67 0.95 2.61
CA THR A 74 -9.88 0.83 4.07
C THR A 74 -10.10 2.17 4.77
N GLY A 75 -10.94 2.17 5.82
CA GLY A 75 -11.02 3.26 6.78
C GLY A 75 -11.19 2.80 8.23
N ARG A 76 -10.53 3.47 9.17
CA ARG A 76 -10.73 3.31 10.61
C ARG A 76 -11.99 4.02 11.05
N ILE A 77 -12.87 3.27 11.69
CA ILE A 77 -14.09 3.79 12.35
C ILE A 77 -13.76 4.21 13.79
N ASP A 78 -13.19 3.27 14.56
CA ASP A 78 -12.80 3.43 15.97
C ASP A 78 -11.43 2.78 16.18
N ALA A 79 -10.78 3.02 17.32
CA ALA A 79 -9.52 2.34 17.65
C ALA A 79 -9.69 0.81 17.58
N GLY A 80 -8.97 0.16 16.65
CA GLY A 80 -9.04 -1.29 16.43
C GLY A 80 -10.28 -1.78 15.67
N ARG A 81 -11.03 -0.90 15.00
CA ARG A 81 -12.18 -1.27 14.14
C ARG A 81 -12.10 -0.57 12.79
N TYR A 82 -12.09 -1.37 11.74
CA TYR A 82 -11.91 -0.93 10.36
C TYR A 82 -13.10 -1.34 9.51
N LEU A 83 -13.53 -0.43 8.64
CA LEU A 83 -14.38 -0.68 7.49
C LEU A 83 -13.46 -0.88 6.29
N ASN A 84 -13.43 -2.08 5.75
CA ASN A 84 -12.66 -2.41 4.55
C ASN A 84 -13.62 -2.50 3.35
N TRP A 85 -13.08 -2.36 2.15
CA TRP A 85 -13.83 -2.46 0.90
C TRP A 85 -12.98 -3.07 -0.21
N SER A 86 -13.65 -3.86 -1.06
CA SER A 86 -13.08 -4.32 -2.33
C SER A 86 -14.22 -4.53 -3.32
N VAL A 87 -13.88 -4.56 -4.62
CA VAL A 87 -14.86 -4.80 -5.68
C VAL A 87 -15.50 -6.19 -5.59
N ASP A 88 -14.77 -7.21 -5.13
CA ASP A 88 -15.24 -8.60 -5.09
C ASP A 88 -16.09 -8.91 -3.84
N VAL A 89 -15.83 -8.22 -2.73
CA VAL A 89 -16.49 -8.48 -1.44
C VAL A 89 -17.61 -7.47 -1.17
N GLY A 90 -17.41 -6.21 -1.55
CA GLY A 90 -18.15 -5.08 -0.98
C GLY A 90 -17.51 -4.62 0.32
N PHE A 91 -18.30 -4.01 1.22
CA PHE A 91 -17.79 -3.59 2.53
C PHE A 91 -17.73 -4.74 3.53
N TRP A 92 -16.76 -4.72 4.43
CA TRP A 92 -16.78 -5.55 5.64
C TRP A 92 -16.12 -4.90 6.85
N LEU A 93 -16.43 -5.43 8.03
CA LEU A 93 -15.78 -5.02 9.28
C LEU A 93 -14.61 -5.95 9.63
N ASP A 94 -13.54 -5.38 10.18
CA ASP A 94 -12.41 -6.13 10.72
C ASP A 94 -11.70 -5.35 11.85
N SER A 95 -10.78 -6.04 12.50
CA SER A 95 -9.83 -5.54 13.50
C SER A 95 -8.56 -4.92 12.89
N ALA A 96 -8.37 -5.02 11.58
CA ALA A 96 -7.19 -4.52 10.87
C ALA A 96 -7.52 -4.09 9.44
N PRO A 97 -6.71 -3.20 8.83
CA PRO A 97 -6.71 -2.99 7.38
C PRO A 97 -6.24 -4.24 6.65
N ARG A 98 -6.90 -4.62 5.55
CA ARG A 98 -6.66 -5.89 4.86
C ARG A 98 -6.16 -5.69 3.43
N ASP A 99 -5.22 -6.53 3.02
CA ASP A 99 -4.83 -6.68 1.62
C ASP A 99 -5.83 -7.57 0.85
N SER A 100 -5.69 -7.63 -0.48
CA SER A 100 -6.49 -8.45 -1.38
C SER A 100 -6.53 -9.96 -1.03
N ALA A 101 -5.54 -10.47 -0.29
CA ALA A 101 -5.48 -11.85 0.18
C ALA A 101 -6.00 -12.04 1.62
N GLY A 102 -6.50 -10.99 2.27
CA GLY A 102 -6.98 -11.00 3.66
C GLY A 102 -5.87 -10.89 4.73
N GLY A 103 -4.62 -10.67 4.32
CA GLY A 103 -3.50 -10.33 5.20
C GLY A 103 -3.62 -8.92 5.75
N VAL A 104 -2.84 -8.57 6.80
CA VAL A 104 -2.89 -7.23 7.43
C VAL A 104 -2.00 -6.26 6.67
N LEU A 105 -2.53 -5.12 6.22
CA LEU A 105 -1.69 -4.05 5.65
C LEU A 105 -0.78 -3.45 6.74
N GLU A 106 0.51 -3.34 6.42
CA GLU A 106 1.54 -2.87 7.33
C GLU A 106 2.06 -1.51 6.83
N PRO A 107 1.87 -0.41 7.59
CA PRO A 107 2.36 0.90 7.19
C PRO A 107 3.87 0.88 6.91
N TRP A 108 4.30 1.54 5.83
CA TRP A 108 5.71 1.62 5.44
C TRP A 108 6.34 0.27 5.07
N ARG A 109 5.51 -0.69 4.66
CA ARG A 109 5.93 -2.04 4.28
C ARG A 109 5.05 -2.65 3.19
N SER A 110 3.74 -2.56 3.30
CA SER A 110 2.82 -3.08 2.28
C SER A 110 2.82 -2.22 1.02
N ALA A 111 2.72 -2.88 -0.13
CA ALA A 111 2.53 -2.24 -1.42
C ALA A 111 1.61 -3.08 -2.33
N ALA A 112 0.98 -2.42 -3.29
CA ALA A 112 0.17 -3.00 -4.35
C ALA A 112 0.88 -2.90 -5.70
N ALA A 113 0.64 -3.90 -6.54
CA ALA A 113 0.99 -3.89 -7.96
C ALA A 113 0.04 -4.83 -8.72
N ASP A 114 -0.04 -4.68 -10.03
CA ASP A 114 -0.68 -5.69 -10.85
C ASP A 114 0.15 -6.99 -10.80
N ALA A 115 -0.53 -8.12 -10.62
CA ALA A 115 0.12 -9.42 -10.37
C ALA A 115 1.00 -9.90 -11.54
N ASP A 116 0.73 -9.45 -12.77
CA ASP A 116 1.53 -9.73 -13.97
C ASP A 116 2.71 -8.77 -14.15
N VAL A 117 2.75 -7.65 -13.41
CA VAL A 117 3.86 -6.69 -13.38
C VAL A 117 4.84 -7.04 -12.26
N LEU A 118 4.36 -7.11 -11.02
CA LEU A 118 5.14 -7.55 -9.86
C LEU A 118 4.32 -8.51 -9.01
N GLY A 119 4.69 -9.79 -9.03
CA GLY A 119 3.97 -10.79 -8.24
C GLY A 119 4.10 -10.60 -6.72
N ALA A 120 3.14 -11.16 -5.97
CA ALA A 120 3.14 -11.17 -4.52
C ALA A 120 4.47 -11.67 -3.91
N GLY A 121 4.88 -11.04 -2.81
CA GLY A 121 6.12 -11.31 -2.09
C GLY A 121 7.36 -10.63 -2.66
N LYS A 122 7.28 -9.98 -3.83
CA LYS A 122 8.39 -9.19 -4.37
C LYS A 122 8.70 -8.00 -3.47
N GLN A 123 9.98 -7.81 -3.20
CA GLN A 123 10.46 -6.74 -2.34
C GLN A 123 11.20 -5.69 -3.16
N PHE A 124 11.04 -4.43 -2.76
CA PHE A 124 11.75 -3.33 -3.36
C PHE A 124 12.04 -2.20 -2.37
N THR A 125 12.93 -1.31 -2.79
CA THR A 125 13.18 -0.01 -2.17
C THR A 125 13.08 1.05 -3.24
N ILE A 126 12.66 2.26 -2.86
CA ILE A 126 12.70 3.41 -3.77
C ILE A 126 14.11 3.97 -3.71
N ALA A 127 14.84 3.91 -4.82
CA ALA A 127 16.22 4.40 -4.89
C ALA A 127 16.27 5.92 -5.12
N SER A 128 15.36 6.42 -5.96
CA SER A 128 15.14 7.84 -6.23
C SER A 128 13.68 8.13 -6.55
N CYS A 129 13.17 9.26 -6.08
CA CYS A 129 11.78 9.68 -6.26
C CYS A 129 11.47 10.34 -7.61
N GLY A 130 12.43 10.33 -8.55
CA GLY A 130 12.30 11.05 -9.81
C GLY A 130 12.73 12.52 -9.68
N PRO A 131 12.22 13.42 -10.55
CA PRO A 131 12.51 14.85 -10.48
C PRO A 131 12.14 15.43 -9.11
N ALA A 132 13.08 16.13 -8.49
CA ALA A 132 12.95 16.61 -7.11
C ALA A 132 11.98 17.79 -6.93
N ASP A 133 11.60 18.47 -8.02
CA ASP A 133 10.77 19.68 -7.94
C ASP A 133 9.29 19.37 -7.61
N ASP A 134 8.87 18.11 -7.76
CA ASP A 134 7.47 17.68 -7.60
C ASP A 134 7.19 17.01 -6.25
N VAL A 135 8.22 16.75 -5.43
CA VAL A 135 8.08 15.96 -4.18
C VAL A 135 8.89 16.60 -3.05
N ALA A 136 8.25 16.82 -1.91
CA ALA A 136 8.94 17.32 -0.72
C ALA A 136 10.09 16.37 -0.31
N ALA A 137 11.25 16.94 0.00
CA ALA A 137 12.45 16.16 0.32
C ALA A 137 12.22 15.20 1.51
N GLU A 138 11.50 15.64 2.54
CA GLU A 138 11.16 14.81 3.71
C GLU A 138 10.31 13.60 3.33
N VAL A 139 9.30 13.80 2.48
CA VAL A 139 8.45 12.71 1.98
C VAL A 139 9.26 11.72 1.15
N CYS A 140 10.09 12.23 0.24
CA CYS A 140 10.95 11.39 -0.57
C CYS A 140 11.92 10.56 0.28
N ASP A 141 12.59 11.18 1.25
CA ASP A 141 13.53 10.47 2.13
C ASP A 141 12.81 9.39 2.93
N ARG A 142 11.62 9.70 3.49
CA ARG A 142 10.83 8.72 4.24
C ARG A 142 10.41 7.52 3.38
N LEU A 143 9.97 7.76 2.14
CA LEU A 143 9.57 6.70 1.19
C LEU A 143 10.75 5.80 0.79
N ARG A 144 11.96 6.38 0.70
CA ARG A 144 13.21 5.66 0.35
C ARG A 144 13.77 4.83 1.50
N GLU A 145 13.53 5.22 2.75
CA GLU A 145 13.93 4.45 3.94
C GLU A 145 13.16 3.13 4.09
N ALA A 146 11.92 3.09 3.58
CA ALA A 146 11.05 1.93 3.70
C ALA A 146 11.49 0.77 2.80
N ARG A 147 11.16 -0.45 3.26
CA ARG A 147 11.33 -1.69 2.51
C ARG A 147 9.96 -2.24 2.20
N TRP A 148 9.60 -2.16 0.93
CA TRP A 148 8.27 -2.47 0.45
C TRP A 148 8.18 -3.94 0.04
N ILE A 149 7.01 -4.53 0.23
CA ILE A 149 6.68 -5.87 -0.22
C ILE A 149 5.30 -5.86 -0.90
N ILE A 150 5.24 -6.38 -2.12
CA ILE A 150 3.97 -6.55 -2.84
C ILE A 150 3.15 -7.61 -2.12
N ARG A 151 2.00 -7.21 -1.61
CA ARG A 151 1.06 -8.09 -0.91
C ARG A 151 -0.40 -7.79 -1.22
N ASP A 152 -0.62 -6.66 -1.87
CA ASP A 152 -1.92 -6.17 -2.26
C ASP A 152 -1.97 -6.04 -3.78
N GLU A 153 -3.16 -5.84 -4.33
CA GLU A 153 -3.37 -5.74 -5.77
C GLU A 153 -4.23 -4.52 -6.09
N PHE A 154 -3.94 -3.87 -7.22
CA PHE A 154 -4.81 -2.80 -7.71
C PHE A 154 -6.21 -3.33 -8.01
N THR A 155 -7.21 -2.46 -7.87
CA THR A 155 -8.50 -2.71 -8.53
C THR A 155 -8.24 -2.84 -10.04
N PRO A 156 -8.78 -3.89 -10.72
CA PRO A 156 -8.49 -4.13 -12.13
C PRO A 156 -8.65 -2.90 -13.01
N GLY A 157 -7.58 -2.52 -13.71
CA GLY A 157 -7.52 -1.38 -14.61
C GLY A 157 -7.02 -0.06 -14.00
N LEU A 158 -6.67 -0.03 -12.70
CA LEU A 158 -6.07 1.15 -12.05
C LEU A 158 -4.54 1.10 -11.98
N GLY A 159 -3.92 -0.06 -12.20
CA GLY A 159 -2.47 -0.24 -12.19
C GLY A 159 -1.80 0.12 -13.54
N GLY A 160 -0.78 -0.65 -13.91
CA GLY A 160 -0.03 -0.48 -15.15
C GLY A 160 1.40 -1.05 -15.10
N ASP A 161 2.04 -1.13 -16.27
CA ASP A 161 3.32 -1.83 -16.51
C ASP A 161 4.50 -1.42 -15.60
N ARG A 162 4.43 -0.25 -14.97
CA ARG A 162 5.45 0.29 -14.05
C ARG A 162 4.84 1.10 -12.92
N HIS A 163 3.74 0.60 -12.35
CA HIS A 163 3.03 1.28 -11.28
C HIS A 163 3.03 0.43 -10.01
N VAL A 164 3.42 1.04 -8.89
CA VAL A 164 3.22 0.49 -7.55
C VAL A 164 2.48 1.51 -6.68
N ASP A 165 1.64 1.02 -5.78
CA ASP A 165 1.01 1.84 -4.74
C ASP A 165 1.59 1.47 -3.39
N VAL A 166 2.01 2.43 -2.58
CA VAL A 166 2.65 2.14 -1.28
C VAL A 166 1.78 2.55 -0.11
N TYR A 167 1.57 1.62 0.83
CA TYR A 167 0.69 1.83 1.96
C TYR A 167 1.41 2.58 3.09
N ILE A 168 0.95 3.78 3.40
CA ILE A 168 1.60 4.66 4.40
C ILE A 168 0.93 4.66 5.77
N GLY A 169 -0.15 3.91 5.94
CA GLY A 169 -0.90 3.79 7.19
C GLY A 169 -2.10 4.71 7.25
N GLU A 170 -2.51 5.11 8.44
CA GLU A 170 -3.68 5.97 8.62
C GLU A 170 -3.37 7.42 8.25
N GLU A 171 -4.34 8.11 7.65
CA GLU A 171 -4.25 9.57 7.51
C GLU A 171 -4.12 10.25 8.88
N THR A 172 -3.41 11.38 8.91
CA THR A 172 -2.99 12.05 10.14
C THR A 172 -3.82 13.29 10.50
N GLY A 173 -4.72 13.70 9.62
CA GLY A 173 -5.60 14.85 9.85
C GLY A 173 -6.58 15.10 8.70
N PRO A 174 -7.47 16.10 8.85
CA PRO A 174 -8.36 16.56 7.80
C PRO A 174 -7.60 17.01 6.55
N ALA A 175 -8.24 16.88 5.39
CA ALA A 175 -7.67 17.25 4.09
C ALA A 175 -6.32 16.56 3.80
N PHE A 176 -6.18 15.29 4.20
CA PHE A 176 -4.95 14.52 3.98
C PHE A 176 -4.51 14.48 2.52
N THR A 177 -5.47 14.42 1.58
CA THR A 177 -5.22 14.45 0.13
C THR A 177 -4.68 15.79 -0.40
N GLU A 178 -4.70 16.85 0.43
CA GLU A 178 -4.09 18.14 0.13
C GLU A 178 -2.70 18.28 0.78
N SER A 179 -2.27 17.27 1.55
CA SER A 179 -0.96 17.25 2.20
C SER A 179 0.13 16.72 1.27
N GLU A 180 1.39 17.01 1.62
CA GLU A 180 2.56 16.47 0.93
C GLU A 180 2.66 14.93 0.97
N TRP A 181 1.96 14.28 1.91
CA TRP A 181 1.94 12.83 2.02
C TRP A 181 1.06 12.16 0.98
N TYR A 182 0.12 12.87 0.35
CA TYR A 182 -0.67 12.37 -0.77
C TYR A 182 0.02 12.75 -2.08
N THR A 183 1.06 11.98 -2.43
CA THR A 183 1.99 12.29 -3.52
C THR A 183 2.04 11.17 -4.55
N THR A 184 2.43 11.56 -5.76
CA THR A 184 2.85 10.64 -6.82
C THR A 184 4.32 10.90 -7.14
N LEU A 185 5.13 9.84 -7.19
CA LEU A 185 6.50 9.90 -7.68
C LEU A 185 6.49 9.48 -9.15
N GLU A 186 6.86 10.40 -10.03
CA GLU A 186 6.97 10.13 -11.47
C GLU A 186 8.41 9.84 -11.86
N ASN A 187 8.62 8.87 -12.75
CA ASN A 187 9.95 8.44 -13.18
C ASN A 187 10.87 8.02 -12.01
N ALA A 188 10.29 7.43 -10.97
CA ALA A 188 11.03 6.88 -9.86
C ALA A 188 11.92 5.71 -10.31
N ARG A 189 12.97 5.46 -9.53
CA ARG A 189 13.81 4.26 -9.67
C ARG A 189 13.55 3.34 -8.51
N LEU A 190 13.24 2.08 -8.80
CA LEU A 190 13.12 1.02 -7.81
C LEU A 190 14.37 0.13 -7.83
N THR A 191 14.73 -0.40 -6.67
CA THR A 191 15.72 -1.48 -6.53
C THR A 191 15.03 -2.69 -5.92
N PHE A 192 15.08 -3.82 -6.63
CA PHE A 192 14.45 -5.08 -6.25
C PHE A 192 15.45 -6.01 -5.55
N SER A 193 14.94 -6.79 -4.61
CA SER A 193 15.69 -7.78 -3.82
C SER A 193 15.07 -9.17 -3.90
#